data_AF-A0AAE3DBD9-F1
#
_entry.id   AF-A0AAE3DBD9-F1
#
_cell.length_a   1.000
_cell.length_b   1.000
_cell.length_c   1.000
_cell.angle_alpha   90.00
_cell.angle_beta   90.00
_cell.angle_gamma   90.00
#
_symmetry.space_group_name_H-M   'P 1'
#
loop_
_entity.id
_entity.type
_entity.pdbx_description
1 polymer ?
#
loop_
_entity_poly.entity_id
_entity_poly.type
_entity_poly.pdbx_seq_one_letter_code
_entity_poly.pdbx_strand_id
1 'polypeptide(L)'
;MNQGKIMTIHCATCGAPAQFDVVTQNYHCPNCGGNTGTEIPLKKLREFRSLTKTLLEQELPDSQTIACECPNCGARVIVKEHEVAETCIFCQSKVLRSDVQMGEGFPEMLIPFKLNRKQAEKRLDEWIEQHHDKNEAQILKENKKKLKGIYLPYELIRGPIRFVVTRDNSNRHYECGGFLEHVAVNVTDRCNNLLLNGMEPFLWDELEPFQFGYIAGHAAEVPTADGAELRRRVFEEVAEEYRPTVERTMQTTGLALYPESEALLRLPAFLPVYFMDCGEVQAAVNGQTGKVSVLAEKETRTYPWVIEPLLGTLAVMIFFFFVFRNYGGVPMDPKELFELVGMAGLVAAMILFTVFSKGREARVRRKILKSISEEEKKKPEDSIKPVFFETIGGKELPVQLGFYSPGRIVKIVMILLLVNASTCILAWILTAFKCMGSGDWTLFQQLDYSYNIIWLCLALPISMVGFAVFGRIEVYDSPVIFQLLENGKRKRIHQKRENRKTLLMRWKNVRETIGNWALPLFIVLPLYAMTVYMIMNPWP
;
A
#
# COMPACT_ATOMS: atom_id res chain seq x y z
N MET A 1 40.04 -33.13 10.22
CA MET A 1 39.55 -32.32 11.35
C MET A 1 40.03 -30.89 11.16
N ASN A 2 39.34 -30.09 10.35
CA ASN A 2 39.65 -28.68 10.18
C ASN A 2 38.89 -27.89 11.25
N GLN A 3 39.58 -27.51 12.32
CA GLN A 3 39.05 -26.56 13.30
C GLN A 3 38.80 -25.23 12.58
N GLY A 4 37.51 -24.84 12.46
CA GLY A 4 37.13 -23.52 11.97
C GLY A 4 37.75 -22.45 12.87
N LYS A 5 38.83 -21.84 12.39
CA LYS A 5 39.64 -20.89 13.16
C LYS A 5 38.88 -19.56 13.23
N ILE A 6 38.15 -19.37 14.32
CA ILE A 6 37.44 -18.12 14.60
C ILE A 6 38.46 -17.01 14.90
N MET A 7 38.21 -15.84 14.32
CA MET A 7 39.05 -14.65 14.44
C MET A 7 38.90 -13.97 15.81
N THR A 8 39.79 -14.28 16.74
CA THR A 8 39.91 -13.56 18.04
C THR A 8 40.85 -12.36 17.90
N ILE A 9 40.42 -11.19 18.37
CA ILE A 9 41.21 -9.95 18.34
C ILE A 9 41.85 -9.73 19.71
N HIS A 10 43.18 -9.67 19.71
CA HIS A 10 44.01 -9.50 20.89
C HIS A 10 44.52 -8.07 20.97
N CYS A 11 44.58 -7.54 22.19
CA CYS A 11 45.16 -6.25 22.48
C CYS A 11 46.64 -6.24 22.11
N ALA A 12 47.07 -5.25 21.32
CA ALA A 12 48.46 -5.10 20.93
C ALA A 12 49.39 -4.79 22.12
N THR A 13 48.85 -4.20 23.19
CA THR A 13 49.61 -3.77 24.37
C THR A 13 49.87 -4.90 25.36
N CYS A 14 48.88 -5.75 25.63
CA CYS A 14 48.97 -6.76 26.68
C CYS A 14 48.59 -8.19 26.25
N GLY A 15 48.22 -8.40 24.98
CA GLY A 15 47.84 -9.71 24.44
C GLY A 15 46.48 -10.25 24.90
N ALA A 16 45.83 -9.62 25.88
CA ALA A 16 44.49 -10.02 26.33
C ALA A 16 43.44 -9.83 25.22
N PRO A 17 42.35 -10.62 25.21
CA PRO A 17 41.24 -10.42 24.27
C PRO A 17 40.67 -9.00 24.39
N ALA A 18 40.54 -8.31 23.27
CA ALA A 18 39.91 -6.99 23.23
C ALA A 18 38.40 -7.13 22.98
N GLN A 19 37.60 -6.30 23.63
CA GLN A 19 36.16 -6.23 23.47
C GLN A 19 35.81 -5.03 22.58
N PHE A 20 34.84 -5.19 21.68
CA PHE A 20 34.41 -4.08 20.82
C PHE A 20 33.45 -3.17 21.58
N ASP A 21 33.80 -1.89 21.69
CA ASP A 21 32.95 -0.84 22.24
C ASP A 21 32.11 -0.21 21.13
N VAL A 22 30.80 -0.31 21.30
CA VAL A 22 29.77 0.15 20.37
C VAL A 22 29.70 1.67 20.29
N VAL A 23 29.99 2.40 21.36
CA VAL A 23 29.87 3.87 21.32
C VAL A 23 31.07 4.47 20.59
N THR A 24 32.27 3.96 20.88
CA THR A 24 33.51 4.46 20.30
C THR A 24 33.90 3.76 18.99
N GLN A 25 33.17 2.71 18.60
CA GLN A 25 33.42 1.87 17.42
C GLN A 25 34.88 1.37 17.35
N ASN A 26 35.40 0.94 18.51
CA ASN A 26 36.80 0.58 18.66
C ASN A 26 36.96 -0.62 19.61
N TYR A 27 38.07 -1.35 19.48
CA TYR A 27 38.39 -2.47 20.35
C TYR A 27 39.08 -1.98 21.62
N HIS A 28 38.37 -2.02 22.74
CA HIS A 28 38.86 -1.68 24.06
C HIS A 28 39.29 -2.93 24.83
N CYS A 29 40.48 -2.89 25.43
CA CYS A 29 40.95 -3.99 26.28
C CYS A 29 40.46 -3.79 27.73
N PRO A 30 39.59 -4.67 28.27
CA PRO A 30 39.14 -4.56 29.66
C PRO A 30 40.26 -4.81 30.68
N ASN A 31 41.37 -5.45 30.27
CA ASN A 31 42.48 -5.78 31.16
C ASN A 31 43.45 -4.61 31.39
N CYS A 32 43.83 -3.89 30.32
CA CYS A 32 44.83 -2.82 30.39
C CYS A 32 44.31 -1.43 30.02
N GLY A 33 43.05 -1.32 29.57
CA GLY A 33 42.45 -0.06 29.10
C GLY A 33 42.95 0.42 27.73
N GLY A 34 43.80 -0.36 27.05
CA GLY A 34 44.35 0.02 25.74
C GLY A 34 43.32 -0.06 24.61
N ASN A 35 43.34 0.94 23.71
CA ASN A 35 42.59 0.91 22.45
C ASN A 35 43.42 0.23 21.37
N THR A 36 42.88 -0.83 20.77
CA THR A 36 43.60 -1.68 19.79
C THR A 36 43.44 -1.18 18.35
N GLY A 37 42.56 -0.19 18.11
CA GLY A 37 42.29 0.36 16.78
C GLY A 37 41.56 -0.63 15.85
N THR A 38 41.17 -0.16 14.66
CA THR A 38 40.45 -0.96 13.65
C THR A 38 41.36 -1.52 12.54
N GLU A 39 42.57 -0.99 12.38
CA GLU A 39 43.49 -1.34 11.28
C GLU A 39 44.00 -2.79 11.32
N ILE A 40 44.38 -3.27 12.51
CA ILE A 40 44.87 -4.65 12.71
C ILE A 40 43.76 -5.69 12.43
N PRO A 41 42.52 -5.53 12.96
CA PRO A 41 41.37 -6.33 12.56
C PRO A 41 41.10 -6.33 11.05
N LEU A 42 41.13 -5.14 10.42
CA LEU A 42 40.87 -4.97 8.98
C LEU A 42 41.88 -5.71 8.11
N LYS A 43 43.17 -5.67 8.47
CA LYS A 43 44.21 -6.41 7.74
C LYS A 43 43.99 -7.92 7.84
N LYS A 44 43.73 -8.44 9.04
CA LYS A 44 43.43 -9.86 9.23
C LYS A 44 42.13 -10.29 8.54
N LEU A 45 41.12 -9.41 8.46
CA LEU A 45 39.88 -9.67 7.72
C LEU A 45 40.14 -9.82 6.21
N ARG A 46 40.97 -8.95 5.61
CA ARG A 46 41.37 -9.07 4.20
C ARG A 46 42.14 -10.36 3.94
N GLU A 47 43.06 -10.72 4.83
CA GLU A 47 43.81 -11.98 4.77
C GLU A 47 42.86 -13.18 4.88
N PHE A 48 41.93 -13.19 5.84
CA PHE A 48 40.91 -14.23 5.98
C PHE A 48 40.03 -14.35 4.72
N ARG A 49 39.45 -13.25 4.23
CA ARG A 49 38.64 -13.22 2.99
C ARG A 49 39.42 -13.74 1.78
N SER A 50 40.71 -13.43 1.67
CA SER A 50 41.55 -13.93 0.57
C SER A 50 41.82 -15.43 0.65
N LEU A 51 41.85 -16.00 1.86
CA LEU A 51 42.03 -17.44 2.08
C LEU A 51 40.73 -18.23 1.89
N THR A 52 39.58 -17.65 2.28
CA THR A 52 38.26 -18.31 2.18
C THR A 52 37.70 -18.30 0.75
N LYS A 53 38.13 -17.38 -0.13
CA LYS A 53 37.69 -17.30 -1.54
C LYS A 53 38.10 -18.51 -2.40
N THR A 54 39.00 -19.37 -1.88
CA THR A 54 39.55 -20.53 -2.59
C THR A 54 38.96 -21.88 -2.14
N LEU A 55 38.01 -21.90 -1.21
CA LEU A 55 37.46 -23.13 -0.63
C LEU A 55 35.95 -22.98 -0.40
N LEU A 56 35.13 -23.15 -1.45
CA LEU A 56 33.67 -23.17 -1.34
C LEU A 56 33.09 -24.13 -2.38
N GLU A 57 33.09 -25.42 -2.02
CA GLU A 57 32.22 -26.45 -2.56
C GLU A 57 32.17 -27.56 -1.50
N GLN A 58 31.16 -27.54 -0.62
CA GLN A 58 30.64 -28.74 0.03
C GLN A 58 29.31 -28.46 0.74
N GLU A 59 28.38 -29.39 0.55
CA GLU A 59 26.97 -29.36 0.95
C GLU A 59 26.76 -29.16 2.46
N LEU A 60 25.62 -28.51 2.78
CA LEU A 60 25.16 -28.23 4.14
C LEU A 60 24.74 -29.51 4.88
N PRO A 61 25.13 -29.70 6.15
CA PRO A 61 24.42 -30.57 7.07
C PRO A 61 23.28 -29.83 7.78
N ASP A 62 22.20 -30.58 8.02
CA ASP A 62 20.98 -30.20 8.73
C ASP A 62 21.25 -29.68 10.14
N SER A 63 20.44 -28.70 10.54
CA SER A 63 20.64 -27.86 11.71
C SER A 63 20.24 -28.54 13.03
N GLN A 64 21.19 -28.58 13.97
CA GLN A 64 20.97 -28.82 15.40
C GLN A 64 21.80 -27.80 16.19
N THR A 65 21.38 -27.46 17.42
CA THR A 65 22.17 -26.63 18.36
C THR A 65 23.64 -27.06 18.39
N ILE A 66 24.56 -26.13 18.14
CA ILE A 66 25.98 -26.45 17.96
C ILE A 66 26.76 -26.07 19.22
N ALA A 67 27.38 -27.07 19.85
CA ALA A 67 28.35 -26.85 20.91
C ALA A 67 29.68 -26.38 20.28
N CYS A 68 30.00 -25.10 20.44
CA CYS A 68 31.22 -24.48 19.94
C CYS A 68 32.26 -24.39 21.07
N GLU A 69 33.52 -24.74 20.80
CA GLU A 69 34.59 -24.57 21.79
C GLU A 69 35.08 -23.12 21.79
N CYS A 70 35.10 -22.50 22.97
CA CYS A 70 35.55 -21.14 23.16
C CYS A 70 37.06 -21.05 22.87
N PRO A 71 37.51 -20.27 21.87
CA PRO A 71 38.92 -20.21 21.50
C PRO A 71 39.81 -19.57 22.57
N ASN A 72 39.20 -18.87 23.54
CA ASN A 72 39.92 -18.16 24.58
C ASN A 72 40.11 -18.97 25.88
N CYS A 73 39.18 -19.86 26.22
CA CYS A 73 39.25 -20.64 27.47
C CYS A 73 38.97 -22.15 27.31
N GLY A 74 38.66 -22.60 26.10
CA GLY A 74 38.33 -24.01 25.81
C GLY A 74 36.93 -24.44 26.26
N ALA A 75 36.14 -23.58 26.89
CA ALA A 75 34.79 -23.94 27.34
C ALA A 75 33.85 -24.22 26.17
N ARG A 76 33.04 -25.27 26.27
CA ARG A 76 31.97 -25.53 25.29
C ARG A 76 30.80 -24.59 25.53
N VAL A 77 30.52 -23.75 24.54
CA VAL A 77 29.42 -22.78 24.52
C VAL A 77 28.39 -23.27 23.51
N ILE A 78 27.16 -23.46 23.97
CA ILE A 78 26.04 -23.82 23.09
C ILE A 78 25.59 -22.53 22.41
N VAL A 79 25.80 -22.44 21.10
CA VAL A 79 25.25 -21.36 20.29
C VAL A 79 23.92 -21.84 19.74
N LYS A 80 22.87 -21.02 19.88
CA LYS A 80 21.56 -21.37 19.34
C LYS A 80 21.61 -21.45 17.82
N GLU A 81 20.74 -22.28 17.26
CA GLU A 81 20.66 -22.60 15.83
C GLU A 81 20.55 -21.40 14.87
N HIS A 82 20.06 -20.26 15.35
CA HIS A 82 19.80 -19.04 14.58
C HIS A 82 20.75 -17.89 14.89
N GLU A 83 21.63 -18.04 15.89
CA GLU A 83 22.57 -17.00 16.29
C GLU A 83 23.95 -17.30 15.70
N VAL A 84 24.62 -16.27 15.19
CA VAL A 84 25.97 -16.40 14.62
C VAL A 84 27.04 -16.43 15.72
N ALA A 85 26.76 -15.82 16.88
CA ALA A 85 27.71 -15.70 17.99
C ALA A 85 27.03 -15.68 19.37
N GLU A 86 27.61 -16.36 20.34
CA GLU A 86 27.16 -16.41 21.74
C GLU A 86 28.28 -15.91 22.69
N THR A 87 27.93 -15.45 23.89
CA THR A 87 28.94 -15.05 24.89
C THR A 87 29.35 -16.23 25.78
N CYS A 88 30.66 -16.50 25.87
CA CYS A 88 31.17 -17.50 26.80
C CYS A 88 30.98 -17.04 28.25
N ILE A 89 30.26 -17.80 29.08
CA ILE A 89 30.04 -17.45 30.50
C ILE A 89 31.31 -17.46 31.35
N PHE A 90 32.37 -18.16 30.90
CA PHE A 90 33.60 -18.36 31.68
C PHE A 90 34.61 -17.22 31.52
N CYS A 91 34.84 -16.77 30.30
CA CYS A 91 35.85 -15.74 30.01
C CYS A 91 35.29 -14.53 29.26
N GLN A 92 33.96 -14.49 29.09
CA GLN A 92 33.22 -13.40 28.44
C GLN A 92 33.62 -13.11 26.98
N SER A 93 34.49 -13.92 26.38
CA SER A 93 34.77 -13.83 24.95
C SER A 93 33.59 -14.34 24.13
N LYS A 94 33.35 -13.72 22.97
CA LYS A 94 32.36 -14.22 22.02
C LYS A 94 32.86 -15.49 21.34
N VAL A 95 31.97 -16.47 21.24
CA VAL A 95 32.17 -17.71 20.49
C VAL A 95 31.29 -17.63 19.26
N LEU A 96 31.93 -17.58 18.10
CA LEU A 96 31.26 -17.63 16.80
C LEU A 96 31.00 -19.09 16.41
N ARG A 97 29.97 -19.32 15.60
CA ARG A 97 29.74 -20.64 15.02
C ARG A 97 30.77 -20.97 13.96
N SER A 98 31.38 -22.15 14.03
CA SER A 98 32.42 -22.58 13.08
C SER A 98 31.87 -23.06 11.74
N ASP A 99 30.56 -23.33 11.67
CA ASP A 99 29.84 -23.78 10.48
C ASP A 99 29.18 -22.64 9.71
N VAL A 100 29.22 -21.40 10.22
CA VAL A 100 28.85 -20.21 9.45
C VAL A 100 29.96 -19.97 8.41
N GLN A 101 29.83 -20.67 7.29
CA GLN A 101 30.65 -20.42 6.10
C GLN A 101 30.28 -19.04 5.54
N MET A 102 31.28 -18.29 5.11
CA MET A 102 31.14 -17.04 4.36
C MET A 102 30.63 -17.35 2.94
N GLY A 103 29.43 -17.91 2.83
CA GLY A 103 28.77 -18.29 1.58
C GLY A 103 27.94 -17.15 0.98
N GLU A 104 27.11 -17.47 -0.01
CA GLU A 104 26.15 -16.52 -0.59
C GLU A 104 25.18 -15.99 0.47
N GLY A 105 24.96 -14.67 0.51
CA GLY A 105 24.06 -14.01 1.46
C GLY A 105 24.71 -13.56 2.78
N PHE A 106 25.99 -13.86 3.00
CA PHE A 106 26.72 -13.26 4.13
C PHE A 106 26.89 -11.75 3.90
N PRO A 107 26.67 -10.89 4.92
CA PRO A 107 26.67 -9.45 4.73
C PRO A 107 28.04 -8.91 4.34
N GLU A 108 28.04 -8.10 3.28
CA GLU A 108 29.20 -7.36 2.81
C GLU A 108 29.32 -6.01 3.51
N MET A 109 28.18 -5.45 3.91
CA MET A 109 28.05 -4.14 4.55
C MET A 109 27.33 -4.26 5.89
N LEU A 110 27.45 -3.23 6.73
CA LEU A 110 26.63 -3.08 7.93
C LEU A 110 26.45 -1.62 8.29
N ILE A 111 25.40 -1.30 9.05
CA ILE A 111 25.29 -0.03 9.76
C ILE A 111 25.62 -0.29 11.24
N PRO A 112 26.59 0.40 11.85
CA PRO A 112 26.96 0.12 13.23
C PRO A 112 25.89 0.60 14.22
N PHE A 113 25.71 -0.12 15.33
CA PHE A 113 24.92 0.39 16.47
C PHE A 113 25.50 1.73 16.96
N LYS A 114 24.69 2.78 17.01
CA LYS A 114 25.07 4.08 17.61
C LYS A 114 24.53 4.22 19.03
N LEU A 115 23.39 3.59 19.29
CA LEU A 115 22.78 3.56 20.61
C LEU A 115 23.23 2.31 21.35
N ASN A 116 23.50 2.48 22.64
CA ASN A 116 23.63 1.35 23.55
C ASN A 116 22.25 0.89 24.07
N ARG A 117 22.21 -0.29 24.70
CA ARG A 117 20.97 -0.87 25.23
C ARG A 117 20.20 0.08 26.16
N LYS A 118 20.89 0.79 27.07
CA LYS A 118 20.24 1.71 28.02
C LYS A 118 19.57 2.89 27.32
N GLN A 119 20.20 3.41 26.26
CA GLN A 119 19.62 4.46 25.44
C GLN A 119 18.40 3.95 24.67
N ALA A 120 18.46 2.73 24.12
CA ALA A 120 17.31 2.11 23.46
C ALA A 120 16.14 1.85 24.43
N GLU A 121 16.43 1.38 25.64
CA GLU A 121 15.43 1.23 26.71
C GLU A 121 14.80 2.58 27.07
N LYS A 122 15.59 3.66 27.15
CA LYS A 122 15.06 5.01 27.39
C LYS A 122 14.10 5.46 26.29
N ARG A 123 14.43 5.22 25.01
CA ARG A 123 13.54 5.56 23.88
C ARG A 123 12.23 4.78 23.96
N LEU A 124 12.31 3.49 24.31
CA LEU A 124 11.12 2.67 24.54
C LEU A 124 10.28 3.17 25.73
N ASP A 125 10.93 3.67 26.78
CA ASP A 125 10.24 4.22 27.96
C ASP A 125 9.50 5.52 27.64
N GLU A 126 10.15 6.44 26.91
CA GLU A 126 9.52 7.66 26.41
C GLU A 126 8.27 7.32 25.57
N TRP A 127 8.36 6.27 24.75
CA TRP A 127 7.22 5.79 23.98
C TRP A 127 6.09 5.22 24.85
N ILE A 128 6.44 4.43 25.88
CA ILE A 128 5.48 3.83 26.83
C ILE A 128 4.72 4.92 27.59
N GLU A 129 5.42 5.97 28.03
CA GLU A 129 4.82 7.09 28.78
C GLU A 129 3.82 7.89 27.93
N GLN A 130 4.17 8.15 26.67
CA GLN A 130 3.28 8.81 25.71
C GLN A 130 2.01 8.00 25.40
N HIS A 131 2.07 6.67 25.56
CA HIS A 131 1.00 5.74 25.21
C HIS A 131 0.47 4.97 26.43
N HIS A 132 0.55 5.56 27.63
CA HIS A 132 0.18 4.91 28.90
C HIS A 132 -1.31 4.49 28.97
N ASP A 133 -2.17 5.03 28.10
CA ASP A 133 -3.58 4.68 27.96
C ASP A 133 -3.81 3.34 27.22
N LYS A 134 -2.76 2.78 26.61
CA LYS A 134 -2.82 1.57 25.79
C LYS A 134 -2.33 0.33 26.56
N ASN A 135 -3.03 -0.81 26.38
CA ASN A 135 -2.65 -2.08 27.00
C ASN A 135 -1.25 -2.55 26.58
N GLU A 136 -0.88 -2.26 25.33
CA GLU A 136 0.41 -2.55 24.74
C GLU A 136 1.56 -1.93 25.54
N ALA A 137 1.38 -0.69 26.01
CA ALA A 137 2.40 0.01 26.79
C ALA A 137 2.67 -0.67 28.13
N GLN A 138 1.62 -1.19 28.78
CA GLN A 138 1.75 -1.95 30.03
C GLN A 138 2.51 -3.27 29.80
N ILE A 139 2.17 -4.02 28.75
CA ILE A 139 2.84 -5.29 28.40
C ILE A 139 4.33 -5.06 28.15
N LEU A 140 4.69 -4.03 27.38
CA LEU A 140 6.09 -3.67 27.10
C LEU A 140 6.82 -3.26 28.39
N LYS A 141 6.17 -2.50 29.27
CA LYS A 141 6.73 -2.04 30.55
C LYS A 141 7.10 -3.20 31.48
N GLU A 142 6.27 -4.24 31.53
CA GLU A 142 6.52 -5.44 32.34
C GLU A 142 7.64 -6.32 31.77
N ASN A 143 7.88 -6.26 30.47
CA ASN A 143 8.78 -7.15 29.74
C ASN A 143 10.10 -6.49 29.28
N LYS A 144 10.42 -5.25 29.68
CA LYS A 144 11.59 -4.47 29.21
C LYS A 144 12.92 -5.25 29.17
N LYS A 145 13.14 -6.15 30.13
CA LYS A 145 14.36 -6.98 30.19
C LYS A 145 14.59 -7.81 28.91
N LYS A 146 13.52 -8.13 28.17
CA LYS A 146 13.55 -8.90 26.91
C LYS A 146 14.09 -8.13 25.72
N LEU A 147 14.26 -6.80 25.79
CA LEU A 147 14.85 -6.02 24.71
C LEU A 147 16.29 -6.52 24.42
N LYS A 148 16.59 -6.89 23.18
CA LYS A 148 17.91 -7.41 22.78
C LYS A 148 18.40 -6.71 21.54
N GLY A 149 19.67 -6.28 21.55
CA GLY A 149 20.33 -5.72 20.38
C GLY A 149 20.82 -6.84 19.48
N ILE A 150 20.36 -6.82 18.23
CA ILE A 150 20.64 -7.83 17.22
C ILE A 150 20.92 -7.16 15.87
N TYR A 151 21.89 -7.69 15.15
CA TYR A 151 22.06 -7.39 13.73
C TYR A 151 21.11 -8.28 12.94
N LEU A 152 20.14 -7.66 12.28
CA LEU A 152 19.25 -8.36 11.38
C LEU A 152 19.85 -8.37 9.97
N PRO A 153 19.82 -9.51 9.26
CA PRO A 153 20.23 -9.57 7.87
C PRO A 153 19.17 -8.90 6.99
N TYR A 154 19.65 -8.04 6.12
CA TYR A 154 18.87 -7.33 5.13
C TYR A 154 19.54 -7.47 3.76
N GLU A 155 18.73 -7.44 2.72
CA GLU A 155 19.18 -7.27 1.35
C GLU A 155 18.84 -5.85 0.92
N LEU A 156 19.86 -5.07 0.56
CA LEU A 156 19.69 -3.75 -0.03
C LEU A 156 19.43 -3.92 -1.52
N ILE A 157 18.25 -3.49 -1.94
CA ILE A 157 17.75 -3.68 -3.30
C ILE A 157 17.85 -2.38 -4.07
N ARG A 158 18.45 -2.46 -5.26
CA ARG A 158 18.54 -1.36 -6.22
C ARG A 158 18.18 -1.83 -7.62
N GLY A 159 17.34 -1.08 -8.31
CA GLY A 159 16.99 -1.38 -9.70
C GLY A 159 15.60 -0.93 -10.11
N PRO A 160 15.28 -1.07 -11.41
CA PRO A 160 13.95 -0.77 -11.92
C PRO A 160 12.94 -1.80 -11.40
N ILE A 161 11.74 -1.35 -11.07
CA ILE A 161 10.61 -2.23 -10.75
C ILE A 161 9.35 -1.76 -11.46
N ARG A 162 8.58 -2.73 -11.98
CA ARG A 162 7.27 -2.50 -12.58
C ARG A 162 6.19 -3.24 -11.80
N PHE A 163 4.98 -2.73 -11.89
CA PHE A 163 3.78 -3.34 -11.36
C PHE A 163 2.65 -3.22 -12.37
N VAL A 164 1.95 -4.32 -12.58
CA VAL A 164 0.61 -4.31 -13.17
C VAL A 164 -0.39 -4.04 -12.06
N VAL A 165 -1.09 -2.92 -12.18
CA VAL A 165 -2.14 -2.50 -11.26
C VAL A 165 -3.49 -2.95 -11.83
N THR A 166 -4.25 -3.69 -11.02
CA THR A 166 -5.66 -3.93 -11.26
C THR A 166 -6.50 -3.17 -10.25
N ARG A 167 -7.62 -2.62 -10.71
CA ARG A 167 -8.56 -1.85 -9.92
C ARG A 167 -9.89 -2.59 -9.87
N ASP A 168 -10.52 -2.60 -8.70
CA ASP A 168 -11.89 -3.05 -8.54
C ASP A 168 -12.82 -2.32 -9.51
N ASN A 169 -13.78 -3.01 -10.13
CA ASN A 169 -14.71 -2.37 -11.07
C ASN A 169 -14.02 -1.68 -12.27
N SER A 170 -12.89 -2.21 -12.73
CA SER A 170 -12.15 -1.81 -13.93
C SER A 170 -11.67 -3.07 -14.64
N ASN A 171 -11.88 -3.17 -15.95
CA ASN A 171 -11.32 -4.24 -16.78
C ASN A 171 -9.97 -3.84 -17.39
N ARG A 172 -9.59 -2.56 -17.29
CA ARG A 172 -8.28 -2.07 -17.71
C ARG A 172 -7.20 -2.46 -16.71
N HIS A 173 -6.09 -2.99 -17.22
CA HIS A 173 -4.82 -3.10 -16.51
C HIS A 173 -4.03 -1.81 -16.70
N TYR A 174 -3.37 -1.35 -15.63
CA TYR A 174 -2.49 -0.19 -15.69
C TYR A 174 -1.08 -0.64 -15.33
N GLU A 175 -0.09 0.00 -15.91
CA GLU A 175 1.30 -0.26 -15.56
C GLU A 175 1.83 0.93 -14.78
N CYS A 176 2.46 0.66 -13.64
CA CYS A 176 3.25 1.64 -12.94
C CYS A 176 4.63 1.08 -12.60
N GLY A 177 5.54 1.95 -12.25
CA GLY A 177 6.88 1.54 -11.89
C GLY A 177 7.72 2.69 -11.37
N GLY A 178 8.94 2.35 -11.02
CA GLY A 178 9.90 3.30 -10.52
C GLY A 178 11.28 2.68 -10.44
N PHE A 179 12.18 3.37 -9.75
CA PHE A 179 13.53 2.92 -9.52
C PHE A 179 13.76 2.83 -8.01
N LEU A 180 14.15 1.66 -7.55
CA LEU A 180 14.53 1.39 -6.16
C LEU A 180 15.98 1.81 -5.98
N GLU A 181 16.27 2.62 -4.96
CA GLU A 181 17.63 3.09 -4.70
C GLU A 181 18.25 2.43 -3.46
N HIS A 182 17.56 2.45 -2.32
CA HIS A 182 18.01 1.85 -1.06
C HIS A 182 16.84 1.18 -0.32
N VAL A 183 16.14 0.25 -0.99
CA VAL A 183 15.07 -0.51 -0.32
C VAL A 183 15.71 -1.63 0.47
N ALA A 184 15.51 -1.62 1.78
CA ALA A 184 16.08 -2.61 2.69
C ALA A 184 15.04 -3.67 3.00
N VAL A 185 15.30 -4.91 2.58
CA VAL A 185 14.37 -6.01 2.80
C VAL A 185 14.96 -7.01 3.77
N ASN A 186 14.26 -7.23 4.88
CA ASN A 186 14.66 -8.19 5.88
C ASN A 186 14.56 -9.63 5.33
N VAL A 187 15.60 -10.43 5.55
CA VAL A 187 15.69 -11.82 5.07
C VAL A 187 15.56 -12.87 6.16
N THR A 188 14.90 -12.52 7.27
CA THR A 188 14.52 -13.47 8.34
C THR A 188 13.00 -13.54 8.52
N ASP A 189 12.50 -14.73 8.82
CA ASP A 189 11.11 -15.02 9.13
C ASP A 189 10.71 -14.74 10.59
N ARG A 190 11.69 -14.48 11.45
CA ARG A 190 11.49 -14.28 12.89
C ARG A 190 10.98 -12.90 13.26
N CYS A 191 11.19 -11.92 12.38
CA CYS A 191 10.78 -10.54 12.61
C CYS A 191 9.69 -10.16 11.61
N ASN A 192 8.61 -9.56 12.12
CA ASN A 192 7.54 -9.08 11.26
C ASN A 192 8.01 -7.85 10.45
N ASN A 193 7.96 -7.92 9.11
CA ASN A 193 8.37 -6.81 8.25
C ASN A 193 7.69 -5.49 8.61
N LEU A 194 6.39 -5.51 8.92
CA LEU A 194 5.64 -4.29 9.22
C LEU A 194 6.09 -3.62 10.53
N LEU A 195 6.58 -4.41 11.50
CA LEU A 195 7.23 -3.88 12.70
C LEU A 195 8.53 -3.17 12.32
N LEU A 196 9.36 -3.83 11.51
CA LEU A 196 10.67 -3.32 11.09
C LEU A 196 10.54 -2.04 10.25
N ASN A 197 9.58 -1.97 9.33
CA ASN A 197 9.32 -0.78 8.53
C ASN A 197 8.87 0.42 9.38
N GLY A 198 8.28 0.16 10.55
CA GLY A 198 7.88 1.23 11.48
C GLY A 198 9.04 1.92 12.18
N MET A 199 10.16 1.22 12.40
CA MET A 199 11.36 1.78 13.06
C MET A 199 12.33 2.45 12.08
N GLU A 200 12.08 2.35 10.77
CA GLU A 200 12.81 3.08 9.73
C GLU A 200 12.58 4.60 9.80
N PRO A 201 13.56 5.43 9.41
CA PRO A 201 14.64 5.15 8.44
C PRO A 201 15.98 4.71 9.04
N PHE A 202 16.78 4.04 8.22
CA PHE A 202 18.22 3.92 8.39
C PHE A 202 18.94 5.04 7.62
N LEU A 203 20.06 5.53 8.16
CA LEU A 203 20.92 6.53 7.53
C LEU A 203 22.01 5.79 6.74
N TRP A 204 21.81 5.73 5.42
CA TRP A 204 22.68 4.99 4.49
C TRP A 204 24.10 5.56 4.37
N ASP A 205 24.30 6.83 4.72
CA ASP A 205 25.63 7.48 4.71
C ASP A 205 26.58 6.87 5.75
N GLU A 206 26.05 6.13 6.73
CA GLU A 206 26.81 5.42 7.77
C GLU A 206 27.01 3.93 7.43
N LEU A 207 26.73 3.51 6.20
CA LEU A 207 26.95 2.15 5.73
C LEU A 207 28.45 1.87 5.60
N GLU A 208 28.95 0.92 6.39
CA GLU A 208 30.37 0.56 6.45
C GLU A 208 30.61 -0.87 5.95
N PRO A 209 31.79 -1.18 5.39
CA PRO A 209 32.16 -2.56 5.07
C PRO A 209 32.12 -3.44 6.32
N PHE A 210 31.51 -4.63 6.19
CA PHE A 210 31.35 -5.53 7.32
C PHE A 210 32.69 -5.93 7.93
N GLN A 211 32.76 -5.91 9.26
CA GLN A 211 33.87 -6.46 10.05
C GLN A 211 33.32 -7.29 11.22
N PHE A 212 34.05 -8.34 11.63
CA PHE A 212 33.63 -9.21 12.72
C PHE A 212 33.51 -8.52 14.09
N GLY A 213 34.15 -7.36 14.29
CA GLY A 213 34.07 -6.60 15.54
C GLY A 213 32.68 -6.15 15.92
N TYR A 214 31.93 -5.72 14.92
CA TYR A 214 30.58 -5.21 15.15
C TYR A 214 29.69 -6.32 15.72
N ILE A 215 29.78 -7.55 15.20
CA ILE A 215 29.05 -8.71 15.72
C ILE A 215 29.67 -9.32 17.00
N ALA A 216 30.85 -8.86 17.42
CA ALA A 216 31.38 -9.23 18.73
C ALA A 216 30.64 -8.49 19.87
N GLY A 217 30.05 -7.32 19.58
CA GLY A 217 29.28 -6.53 20.55
C GLY A 217 27.79 -6.88 20.65
N HIS A 218 27.21 -7.47 19.60
CA HIS A 218 25.77 -7.77 19.50
C HIS A 218 25.53 -9.10 18.81
N ALA A 219 24.42 -9.79 19.14
CA ALA A 219 24.03 -10.99 18.41
C ALA A 219 23.74 -10.64 16.93
N ALA A 220 23.87 -11.60 16.03
CA ALA A 220 23.50 -11.45 14.63
C ALA A 220 22.65 -12.65 14.21
N GLU A 221 21.54 -12.38 13.51
CA GLU A 221 20.66 -13.39 12.93
C GLU A 221 21.25 -13.93 11.62
N VAL A 222 20.96 -15.18 11.32
CA VAL A 222 21.31 -15.82 10.05
C VAL A 222 20.21 -15.56 9.03
N PRO A 223 20.53 -15.21 7.77
CA PRO A 223 19.55 -15.16 6.69
C PRO A 223 18.82 -16.51 6.53
N THR A 224 17.48 -16.51 6.54
CA THR A 224 16.67 -17.72 6.34
C THR A 224 15.93 -17.73 4.99
N ALA A 225 15.77 -16.57 4.34
CA ALA A 225 15.07 -16.47 3.06
C ALA A 225 15.91 -16.98 1.89
N ASP A 226 15.32 -17.85 1.06
CA ASP A 226 15.88 -18.24 -0.24
C ASP A 226 15.62 -17.16 -1.32
N GLY A 227 16.10 -17.39 -2.54
CA GLY A 227 15.93 -16.44 -3.64
C GLY A 227 14.47 -16.17 -4.05
N ALA A 228 13.54 -17.12 -3.86
CA ALA A 228 12.13 -16.95 -4.21
C ALA A 228 11.38 -16.18 -3.10
N GLU A 229 11.64 -16.53 -1.85
CA GLU A 229 11.10 -15.88 -0.66
C GLU A 229 11.60 -14.43 -0.54
N LEU A 230 12.89 -14.19 -0.81
CA LEU A 230 13.42 -12.83 -0.91
C LEU A 230 12.66 -12.02 -1.97
N ARG A 231 12.48 -12.55 -3.19
CA ARG A 231 11.72 -11.86 -4.23
C ARG A 231 10.29 -11.53 -3.77
N ARG A 232 9.60 -12.48 -3.15
CA ARG A 232 8.26 -12.26 -2.58
C ARG A 232 8.27 -11.10 -1.58
N ARG A 233 9.19 -11.11 -0.63
CA ARG A 233 9.33 -10.06 0.40
C ARG A 233 9.66 -8.69 -0.17
N VAL A 234 10.56 -8.63 -1.16
CA VAL A 234 10.88 -7.38 -1.87
C VAL A 234 9.63 -6.81 -2.53
N PHE A 235 8.86 -7.66 -3.20
CA PHE A 235 7.63 -7.21 -3.84
C PHE A 235 6.56 -6.78 -2.84
N GLU A 236 6.41 -7.47 -1.71
CA GLU A 236 5.49 -7.05 -0.64
C GLU A 236 5.88 -5.70 -0.04
N GLU A 237 7.17 -5.52 0.25
CA GLU A 237 7.71 -4.28 0.81
C GLU A 237 7.47 -3.09 -0.12
N VAL A 238 7.89 -3.23 -1.39
CA VAL A 238 7.75 -2.17 -2.39
C VAL A 238 6.27 -1.92 -2.72
N ALA A 239 5.45 -2.97 -2.79
CA ALA A 239 4.01 -2.80 -3.02
C ALA A 239 3.35 -2.01 -1.90
N GLU A 240 3.70 -2.25 -0.64
CA GLU A 240 3.18 -1.49 0.50
C GLU A 240 3.69 -0.03 0.51
N GLU A 241 4.92 0.23 0.07
CA GLU A 241 5.42 1.59 -0.10
C GLU A 241 4.69 2.34 -1.24
N TYR A 242 4.42 1.65 -2.35
CA TYR A 242 3.76 2.25 -3.53
C TYR A 242 2.25 2.39 -3.34
N ARG A 243 1.62 1.52 -2.53
CA ARG A 243 0.17 1.40 -2.35
C ARG A 243 -0.50 2.75 -2.04
N PRO A 244 -0.07 3.59 -1.08
CA PRO A 244 -0.75 4.85 -0.79
C PRO A 244 -0.81 5.81 -1.99
N THR A 245 0.25 5.85 -2.81
CA THR A 245 0.32 6.72 -3.99
C THR A 245 -0.53 6.17 -5.13
N VAL A 246 -0.53 4.85 -5.32
CA VAL A 246 -1.38 4.18 -6.31
C VAL A 246 -2.85 4.27 -5.91
N GLU A 247 -3.21 4.05 -4.63
CA GLU A 247 -4.58 4.20 -4.10
C GLU A 247 -5.11 5.62 -4.33
N ARG A 248 -4.29 6.63 -4.06
CA ARG A 248 -4.64 8.04 -4.31
C ARG A 248 -4.86 8.31 -5.79
N THR A 249 -4.00 7.78 -6.65
CA THR A 249 -4.11 7.97 -8.11
C THR A 249 -5.34 7.27 -8.66
N MET A 250 -5.57 6.02 -8.27
CA MET A 250 -6.68 5.18 -8.73
C MET A 250 -8.02 5.47 -8.04
N GLN A 251 -8.03 6.36 -7.03
CA GLN A 251 -9.22 6.76 -6.27
C GLN A 251 -9.97 5.55 -5.70
N THR A 252 -9.23 4.54 -5.26
CA THR A 252 -9.78 3.34 -4.64
C THR A 252 -8.77 2.75 -3.69
N THR A 253 -9.27 1.97 -2.73
CA THR A 253 -8.44 1.10 -1.91
C THR A 253 -8.50 -0.35 -2.41
N GLY A 254 -9.43 -0.69 -3.30
CA GLY A 254 -9.62 -2.03 -3.87
C GLY A 254 -8.73 -2.23 -5.08
N LEU A 255 -7.43 -2.36 -4.86
CA LEU A 255 -6.46 -2.59 -5.95
C LEU A 255 -5.52 -3.73 -5.61
N ALA A 256 -5.05 -4.41 -6.65
CA ALA A 256 -3.97 -5.38 -6.57
C ALA A 256 -2.77 -4.89 -7.40
N LEU A 257 -1.58 -5.11 -6.85
CA LEU A 257 -0.29 -4.78 -7.46
C LEU A 257 0.40 -6.10 -7.77
N TYR A 258 0.63 -6.38 -9.05
CA TYR A 258 1.35 -7.57 -9.49
C TYR A 258 2.75 -7.14 -9.93
N PRO A 259 3.81 -7.57 -9.24
CA PRO A 259 5.17 -7.17 -9.56
C PRO A 259 5.65 -7.78 -10.89
N GLU A 260 6.40 -6.99 -11.65
CA GLU A 260 7.15 -7.41 -12.83
C GLU A 260 8.58 -6.85 -12.70
N SER A 261 9.57 -7.72 -12.55
CA SER A 261 10.97 -7.31 -12.47
C SER A 261 11.89 -8.44 -12.92
N GLU A 262 12.86 -8.09 -13.77
CA GLU A 262 13.83 -9.04 -14.32
C GLU A 262 15.27 -8.82 -13.81
N ALA A 263 15.61 -7.63 -13.28
CA ALA A 263 16.99 -7.32 -12.87
C ALA A 263 17.06 -6.37 -11.65
N LEU A 264 17.20 -6.95 -10.46
CA LEU A 264 17.48 -6.22 -9.22
C LEU A 264 18.90 -6.50 -8.74
N LEU A 265 19.65 -5.44 -8.44
CA LEU A 265 20.92 -5.53 -7.73
C LEU A 265 20.62 -5.78 -6.24
N ARG A 266 21.44 -6.64 -5.64
CA ARG A 266 21.33 -7.09 -4.25
C ARG A 266 22.66 -6.84 -3.55
N LEU A 267 22.61 -6.28 -2.37
CA LEU A 267 23.78 -6.07 -1.52
C LEU A 267 23.42 -6.49 -0.09
N PRO A 268 23.93 -7.63 0.41
CA PRO A 268 23.59 -8.11 1.74
C PRO A 268 24.24 -7.22 2.80
N ALA A 269 23.44 -6.80 3.78
CA ALA A 269 23.86 -5.88 4.84
C ALA A 269 23.29 -6.28 6.20
N PHE A 270 24.04 -6.01 7.27
CA PHE A 270 23.53 -6.10 8.63
C PHE A 270 23.05 -4.74 9.14
N LEU A 271 21.79 -4.69 9.59
CA LEU A 271 21.19 -3.48 10.15
C LEU A 271 20.98 -3.62 11.66
N PRO A 272 21.26 -2.57 12.46
CA PRO A 272 21.25 -2.64 13.92
C PRO A 272 19.85 -2.45 14.47
N VAL A 273 19.33 -3.45 15.20
CA VAL A 273 17.95 -3.45 15.70
C VAL A 273 17.91 -3.89 17.16
N TYR A 274 17.20 -3.15 18.00
CA TYR A 274 16.81 -3.63 19.32
C TYR A 274 15.41 -4.22 19.23
N PHE A 275 15.29 -5.54 19.35
CA PHE A 275 14.03 -6.26 19.22
C PHE A 275 13.53 -6.79 20.57
N MET A 276 12.22 -6.80 20.75
CA MET A 276 11.55 -7.34 21.93
C MET A 276 10.27 -8.05 21.53
N ASP A 277 10.16 -9.33 21.88
CA ASP A 277 8.99 -10.15 21.64
C ASP A 277 8.26 -10.45 22.97
N CYS A 278 6.99 -10.03 23.05
CA CYS A 278 6.11 -10.29 24.18
C CYS A 278 4.86 -11.10 23.77
N GLY A 279 4.91 -11.84 22.65
CA GLY A 279 3.78 -12.62 22.14
C GLY A 279 2.86 -11.75 21.28
N GLU A 280 1.71 -11.35 21.82
CA GLU A 280 0.73 -10.51 21.09
C GLU A 280 1.24 -9.08 20.81
N VAL A 281 2.28 -8.66 21.52
CA VAL A 281 2.92 -7.35 21.35
C VAL A 281 4.40 -7.54 21.09
N GLN A 282 4.89 -6.92 20.02
CA GLN A 282 6.31 -6.87 19.68
C GLN A 282 6.76 -5.41 19.60
N ALA A 283 8.03 -5.15 19.88
CA ALA A 283 8.62 -3.84 19.73
C ALA A 283 9.99 -3.93 19.05
N ALA A 284 10.31 -2.93 18.25
CA ALA A 284 11.59 -2.76 17.62
C ALA A 284 12.06 -1.31 17.80
N VAL A 285 13.33 -1.12 18.14
CA VAL A 285 13.97 0.18 18.23
C VAL A 285 15.16 0.18 17.28
N ASN A 286 15.21 1.16 16.38
CA ASN A 286 16.32 1.31 15.46
C ASN A 286 17.62 1.60 16.23
N GLY A 287 18.66 0.79 16.05
CA GLY A 287 19.91 0.89 16.80
C GLY A 287 20.80 2.08 16.41
N GLN A 288 20.44 2.80 15.34
CA GLN A 288 21.10 4.01 14.88
C GLN A 288 20.30 5.26 15.29
N THR A 289 19.03 5.34 14.90
CA THR A 289 18.20 6.55 15.08
C THR A 289 17.44 6.56 16.42
N GLY A 290 17.22 5.38 17.01
CA GLY A 290 16.43 5.20 18.23
C GLY A 290 14.93 5.37 18.02
N LYS A 291 14.46 5.33 16.77
CA LYS A 291 13.03 5.33 16.47
C LYS A 291 12.38 4.03 16.93
N VAL A 292 11.28 4.15 17.64
CA VAL A 292 10.54 3.02 18.22
C VAL A 292 9.36 2.66 17.32
N SER A 293 9.16 1.36 17.13
CA SER A 293 8.01 0.77 16.47
C SER A 293 7.42 -0.29 17.38
N VAL A 294 6.10 -0.30 17.50
CA VAL A 294 5.37 -1.31 18.27
C VAL A 294 4.38 -1.98 17.33
N LEU A 295 4.32 -3.29 17.40
CA LEU A 295 3.37 -4.11 16.66
C LEU A 295 2.44 -4.74 17.67
N ALA A 296 1.15 -4.47 17.50
CA ALA A 296 0.07 -5.18 18.16
C ALA A 296 -1.00 -5.50 17.13
N GLU A 297 -1.53 -6.71 17.16
CA GLU A 297 -2.57 -7.14 16.24
C GLU A 297 -3.93 -6.56 16.67
N LYS A 298 -4.52 -5.69 15.84
CA LYS A 298 -5.88 -5.19 16.04
C LYS A 298 -6.71 -5.37 14.78
N GLU A 299 -7.80 -6.12 14.87
CA GLU A 299 -8.75 -6.22 13.77
C GLU A 299 -9.61 -4.95 13.70
N THR A 300 -9.54 -4.25 12.56
CA THR A 300 -10.47 -3.15 12.27
C THR A 300 -11.26 -3.48 11.01
N ARG A 301 -12.59 -3.46 11.12
CA ARG A 301 -13.49 -3.61 9.98
C ARG A 301 -13.79 -2.24 9.42
N THR A 302 -13.42 -2.02 8.17
CA THR A 302 -13.76 -0.80 7.43
C THR A 302 -14.74 -1.16 6.31
N TYR A 303 -15.70 -0.27 6.04
CA TYR A 303 -16.69 -0.45 4.98
C TYR A 303 -16.60 0.67 3.92
N PRO A 304 -15.48 0.79 3.16
CA PRO A 304 -15.33 1.86 2.16
C PRO A 304 -16.45 1.89 1.11
N TRP A 305 -17.04 0.72 0.81
CA TRP A 305 -18.12 0.56 -0.16
C TRP A 305 -19.42 1.29 0.22
N VAL A 306 -19.58 1.74 1.47
CA VAL A 306 -20.76 2.48 1.95
C VAL A 306 -20.74 3.95 1.54
N ILE A 307 -19.57 4.53 1.31
CA ILE A 307 -19.42 5.98 1.10
C ILE A 307 -20.08 6.43 -0.21
N GLU A 308 -19.76 5.78 -1.32
CA GLU A 308 -20.31 6.11 -2.65
C GLU A 308 -21.85 6.02 -2.73
N PRO A 309 -22.52 4.93 -2.28
CA PRO A 309 -23.98 4.85 -2.33
C PRO A 309 -24.64 5.86 -1.38
N LEU A 310 -24.02 6.22 -0.26
CA LEU A 310 -24.51 7.26 0.64
C LEU A 310 -24.47 8.65 -0.02
N LEU A 311 -23.36 9.00 -0.69
CA LEU A 311 -23.25 10.24 -1.46
C LEU A 311 -24.24 10.28 -2.63
N GLY A 312 -24.40 9.17 -3.34
CA GLY A 312 -25.39 9.06 -4.42
C GLY A 312 -26.84 9.23 -3.92
N THR A 313 -27.16 8.65 -2.77
CA THR A 313 -28.47 8.79 -2.12
C THR A 313 -28.72 10.25 -1.74
N LEU A 314 -27.73 10.91 -1.15
CA LEU A 314 -27.80 12.33 -0.81
C LEU A 314 -28.01 13.20 -2.05
N ALA A 315 -27.32 12.91 -3.16
CA ALA A 315 -27.49 13.64 -4.42
C ALA A 315 -28.92 13.52 -4.98
N VAL A 316 -29.54 12.33 -4.90
CA VAL A 316 -30.94 12.13 -5.28
C VAL A 316 -31.88 12.94 -4.38
N MET A 317 -31.67 12.90 -3.06
CA MET A 317 -32.49 13.67 -2.13
C MET A 317 -32.40 15.18 -2.40
N ILE A 318 -31.20 15.70 -2.67
CA ILE A 318 -30.99 17.10 -3.04
C ILE A 318 -31.70 17.42 -4.35
N PHE A 319 -31.58 16.56 -5.37
CA PHE A 319 -32.26 16.74 -6.66
C PHE A 319 -33.78 16.81 -6.48
N PHE A 320 -34.38 15.85 -5.76
CA PHE A 320 -35.82 15.85 -5.50
C PHE A 320 -36.25 17.08 -4.72
N PHE A 321 -35.48 17.50 -3.71
CA PHE A 321 -35.79 18.71 -2.96
C PHE A 321 -35.88 19.94 -3.88
N PHE A 322 -34.89 20.16 -4.76
CA PHE A 322 -34.90 21.32 -5.66
C PHE A 322 -35.95 21.25 -6.76
N VAL A 323 -36.22 20.05 -7.31
CA VAL A 323 -37.23 19.87 -8.36
C VAL A 323 -38.65 20.05 -7.81
N PHE A 324 -38.94 19.52 -6.62
CA PHE A 324 -40.30 19.49 -6.08
C PHE A 324 -40.64 20.63 -5.12
N ARG A 325 -39.65 21.40 -4.63
CA ARG A 325 -39.91 22.56 -3.76
C ARG A 325 -40.89 23.56 -4.38
N ASN A 326 -40.80 23.78 -5.69
CA ASN A 326 -41.67 24.71 -6.45
C ASN A 326 -42.35 24.00 -7.63
N TYR A 327 -42.90 22.82 -7.37
CA TYR A 327 -43.53 22.00 -8.40
C TYR A 327 -44.78 22.68 -8.97
N GLY A 328 -44.89 22.77 -10.31
CA GLY A 328 -46.03 23.43 -10.96
C GLY A 328 -46.13 24.94 -10.68
N GLY A 329 -45.05 25.58 -10.20
CA GLY A 329 -45.04 27.00 -9.85
C GLY A 329 -45.64 27.32 -8.47
N VAL A 330 -46.06 26.29 -7.72
CA VAL A 330 -46.61 26.42 -6.37
C VAL A 330 -45.63 25.83 -5.37
N PRO A 331 -45.35 26.50 -4.23
CA PRO A 331 -44.54 25.90 -3.17
C PRO A 331 -45.29 24.72 -2.56
N MET A 332 -44.65 23.54 -2.54
CA MET A 332 -45.20 22.34 -1.92
C MET A 332 -45.20 22.49 -0.38
N ASP A 333 -46.17 21.88 0.30
CA ASP A 333 -46.17 21.85 1.76
C ASP A 333 -44.88 21.21 2.28
N PRO A 334 -44.21 21.79 3.30
CA PRO A 334 -42.94 21.28 3.78
C PRO A 334 -42.99 19.80 4.22
N LYS A 335 -44.10 19.34 4.82
CA LYS A 335 -44.21 17.94 5.28
C LYS A 335 -44.26 16.98 4.10
N GLU A 336 -45.11 17.27 3.12
CA GLU A 336 -45.23 16.47 1.89
C GLU A 336 -43.91 16.43 1.11
N LEU A 337 -43.20 17.56 1.04
CA LEU A 337 -41.88 17.63 0.41
C LEU A 337 -40.85 16.74 1.12
N PHE A 338 -40.79 16.77 2.45
CA PHE A 338 -39.86 15.92 3.21
C PHE A 338 -40.22 14.43 3.09
N GLU A 339 -41.50 14.07 3.09
CA GLU A 339 -41.96 12.69 2.87
C GLU A 339 -41.56 12.18 1.48
N LEU A 340 -41.78 12.99 0.44
CA LEU A 340 -41.39 12.65 -0.93
C LEU A 340 -39.87 12.47 -1.06
N VAL A 341 -39.08 13.42 -0.53
CA VAL A 341 -37.61 13.36 -0.54
C VAL A 341 -37.12 12.13 0.23
N GLY A 342 -37.73 11.82 1.38
CA GLY A 342 -37.40 10.65 2.19
C GLY A 342 -37.70 9.33 1.47
N MET A 343 -38.86 9.21 0.83
CA MET A 343 -39.22 8.03 0.03
C MET A 343 -38.28 7.85 -1.17
N ALA A 344 -38.00 8.92 -1.91
CA ALA A 344 -37.05 8.89 -3.02
C ALA A 344 -35.63 8.50 -2.56
N GLY A 345 -35.20 9.05 -1.42
CA GLY A 345 -33.94 8.69 -0.77
C GLY A 345 -33.86 7.23 -0.37
N LEU A 346 -34.93 6.67 0.22
CA LEU A 346 -34.97 5.26 0.63
C LEU A 346 -34.91 4.31 -0.57
N VAL A 347 -35.65 4.60 -1.64
CA VAL A 347 -35.61 3.81 -2.88
C VAL A 347 -34.23 3.90 -3.53
N ALA A 348 -33.65 5.10 -3.61
CA ALA A 348 -32.29 5.32 -4.11
C ALA A 348 -31.25 4.56 -3.28
N ALA A 349 -31.37 4.57 -1.95
CA ALA A 349 -30.50 3.82 -1.06
C ALA A 349 -30.62 2.32 -1.32
N MET A 350 -31.82 1.76 -1.41
CA MET A 350 -32.00 0.33 -1.70
C MET A 350 -31.33 -0.08 -3.02
N ILE A 351 -31.49 0.73 -4.08
CA ILE A 351 -30.88 0.46 -5.40
C ILE A 351 -29.35 0.61 -5.34
N LEU A 352 -28.86 1.75 -4.83
CA LEU A 352 -27.42 2.02 -4.81
C LEU A 352 -26.70 1.07 -3.87
N PHE A 353 -27.22 0.83 -2.66
CA PHE A 353 -26.60 -0.16 -1.78
C PHE A 353 -26.61 -1.52 -2.47
N THR A 354 -27.72 -2.04 -2.99
CA THR A 354 -27.71 -3.38 -3.64
C THR A 354 -26.71 -3.49 -4.79
N VAL A 355 -26.62 -2.48 -5.67
CA VAL A 355 -25.66 -2.45 -6.80
C VAL A 355 -24.22 -2.39 -6.31
N PHE A 356 -23.91 -1.49 -5.37
CA PHE A 356 -22.55 -1.28 -4.84
C PHE A 356 -22.14 -2.37 -3.85
N SER A 357 -23.09 -3.17 -3.39
CA SER A 357 -22.89 -4.22 -2.42
C SER A 357 -22.29 -5.52 -2.99
N LYS A 358 -22.20 -5.67 -4.32
CA LYS A 358 -21.70 -6.89 -4.98
C LYS A 358 -20.17 -7.06 -4.97
N GLY A 359 -19.42 -6.17 -4.32
CA GLY A 359 -17.95 -6.28 -4.14
C GLY A 359 -17.49 -6.35 -2.69
N ARG A 360 -18.34 -6.87 -1.79
CA ARG A 360 -18.17 -6.75 -0.34
C ARG A 360 -17.36 -7.90 0.26
N GLU A 361 -16.08 -7.65 0.47
CA GLU A 361 -15.43 -8.15 1.68
C GLU A 361 -15.12 -6.96 2.59
N ALA A 362 -15.58 -7.05 3.84
CA ALA A 362 -15.06 -6.18 4.88
C ALA A 362 -13.55 -6.42 4.91
N ARG A 363 -12.76 -5.42 4.55
CA ARG A 363 -11.31 -5.57 4.68
C ARG A 363 -11.01 -5.57 6.17
N VAL A 364 -10.76 -6.76 6.70
CA VAL A 364 -10.07 -6.94 7.97
C VAL A 364 -8.65 -6.47 7.72
N ARG A 365 -8.42 -5.16 7.90
CA ARG A 365 -7.06 -4.67 8.02
C ARG A 365 -6.63 -5.07 9.43
N ARG A 366 -5.67 -5.99 9.54
CA ARG A 366 -4.84 -6.07 10.74
C ARG A 366 -4.18 -4.70 10.85
N LYS A 367 -4.75 -3.85 11.70
CA LYS A 367 -4.24 -2.52 11.93
C LYS A 367 -3.09 -2.68 12.89
N ILE A 368 -1.91 -2.73 12.32
CA ILE A 368 -0.67 -2.64 13.06
C ILE A 368 -0.62 -1.24 13.63
N LEU A 369 -0.60 -1.13 14.96
CA LEU A 369 -0.43 0.14 15.64
C LEU A 369 0.99 0.67 15.38
N LYS A 370 1.24 1.21 14.18
CA LYS A 370 2.37 2.10 13.94
C LYS A 370 2.18 3.30 14.87
N SER A 371 2.78 3.26 16.04
CA SER A 371 2.92 4.39 16.93
C SER A 371 4.07 5.26 16.46
N ILE A 372 4.01 5.64 15.18
CA ILE A 372 4.70 6.81 14.70
C ILE A 372 3.82 7.96 15.21
N SER A 373 4.37 8.90 15.96
CA SER A 373 3.68 10.17 16.23
C SER A 373 3.13 10.67 14.89
N GLU A 374 1.86 11.10 14.83
CA GLU A 374 1.30 11.56 13.54
C GLU A 374 2.12 12.68 12.88
N GLU A 375 2.97 13.34 13.67
CA GLU A 375 3.94 14.37 13.29
C GLU A 375 5.13 13.86 12.44
N GLU A 376 5.42 12.55 12.41
CA GLU A 376 6.61 11.99 11.73
C GLU A 376 6.29 10.95 10.65
N LYS A 377 5.10 11.01 10.04
CA LYS A 377 4.90 10.33 8.74
C LYS A 377 5.93 10.92 7.77
N LYS A 378 6.79 10.06 7.17
CA LYS A 378 7.74 10.43 6.08
C LYS A 378 7.03 11.44 5.18
N LYS A 379 7.63 12.62 4.97
CA LYS A 379 7.03 13.60 4.07
C LYS A 379 6.80 12.91 2.73
N PRO A 380 5.66 13.13 2.04
CA PRO A 380 5.37 12.52 0.74
C PRO A 380 6.42 12.81 -0.35
N GLU A 381 7.36 13.71 -0.07
CA GLU A 381 8.49 14.08 -0.93
C GLU A 381 9.66 13.09 -0.83
N ASP A 382 9.79 12.34 0.26
CA ASP A 382 10.92 11.39 0.50
C ASP A 382 10.61 9.94 0.09
N SER A 383 9.38 9.66 -0.38
CA SER A 383 8.96 8.33 -0.85
C SER A 383 9.12 8.21 -2.36
N ILE A 384 9.55 7.04 -2.86
CA ILE A 384 9.66 6.77 -4.30
C ILE A 384 8.27 6.94 -4.94
N LYS A 385 8.11 7.92 -5.83
CA LYS A 385 6.83 8.18 -6.50
C LYS A 385 6.66 7.24 -7.68
N PRO A 386 5.67 6.31 -7.69
CA PRO A 386 5.38 5.52 -8.87
C PRO A 386 5.00 6.42 -10.04
N VAL A 387 5.58 6.11 -11.19
CA VAL A 387 5.21 6.69 -12.48
C VAL A 387 4.33 5.69 -13.20
N PHE A 388 3.22 6.14 -13.79
CA PHE A 388 2.39 5.30 -14.65
C PHE A 388 2.91 5.32 -16.08
N PHE A 389 2.72 4.22 -16.79
CA PHE A 389 3.20 4.05 -18.16
C PHE A 389 2.06 3.67 -19.09
N GLU A 390 2.19 4.09 -20.35
CA GLU A 390 1.23 3.76 -21.41
C GLU A 390 1.97 3.56 -22.73
N THR A 391 1.58 2.52 -23.48
CA THR A 391 2.13 2.28 -24.82
C THR A 391 1.35 3.08 -25.86
N ILE A 392 1.98 4.13 -26.40
CA ILE A 392 1.38 5.05 -27.38
C ILE A 392 2.20 5.01 -28.66
N GLY A 393 1.61 4.50 -29.75
CA GLY A 393 2.29 4.40 -31.04
C GLY A 393 3.51 3.45 -31.02
N GLY A 394 3.47 2.41 -30.18
CA GLY A 394 4.56 1.46 -30.00
C GLY A 394 5.71 1.95 -29.11
N LYS A 395 5.58 3.14 -28.51
CA LYS A 395 6.53 3.66 -27.52
C LYS A 395 5.86 3.73 -26.16
N GLU A 396 6.56 3.23 -25.15
CA GLU A 396 6.16 3.36 -23.77
C GLU A 396 6.48 4.78 -23.27
N LEU A 397 5.49 5.48 -22.72
CA LEU A 397 5.63 6.85 -22.25
C LEU A 397 5.16 6.99 -20.80
N PRO A 398 5.84 7.82 -19.99
CA PRO A 398 5.35 8.14 -18.65
C PRO A 398 4.11 9.03 -18.75
N VAL A 399 3.07 8.67 -18.01
CA VAL A 399 1.77 9.33 -18.04
C VAL A 399 1.24 9.64 -16.65
N GLN A 400 0.40 10.67 -16.60
CA GLN A 400 -0.48 10.97 -15.49
C GLN A 400 -1.91 10.64 -15.92
N LEU A 401 -2.59 9.85 -15.09
CA LEU A 401 -3.96 9.42 -15.30
C LEU A 401 -4.93 10.42 -14.64
N GLY A 402 -5.99 10.79 -15.36
CA GLY A 402 -7.09 11.60 -14.85
C GLY A 402 -8.44 10.93 -15.09
N PHE A 403 -9.23 10.74 -14.03
CA PHE A 403 -10.49 9.99 -14.10
C PHE A 403 -11.70 10.92 -14.22
N TYR A 404 -11.94 11.75 -13.21
CA TYR A 404 -13.04 12.73 -13.20
C TYR A 404 -12.53 14.12 -13.60
N SER A 405 -12.65 14.45 -14.89
CA SER A 405 -12.46 15.82 -15.37
C SER A 405 -13.79 16.59 -15.35
N PRO A 406 -13.80 17.93 -15.17
CA PRO A 406 -15.03 18.72 -15.19
C PRO A 406 -15.89 18.46 -16.43
N GLY A 407 -15.28 18.38 -17.62
CA GLY A 407 -16.00 18.08 -18.85
C GLY A 407 -16.63 16.68 -18.88
N ARG A 408 -16.01 15.68 -18.24
CA ARG A 408 -16.58 14.33 -18.12
C ARG A 408 -17.75 14.30 -17.15
N ILE A 409 -17.63 14.99 -16.01
CA ILE A 409 -18.73 15.14 -15.04
C ILE A 409 -19.92 15.82 -15.72
N VAL A 410 -19.68 16.93 -16.42
CA VAL A 410 -20.73 17.63 -17.18
C VAL A 410 -21.36 16.70 -18.21
N LYS A 411 -20.57 15.95 -18.98
CA LYS A 411 -21.11 14.96 -19.95
C LYS A 411 -21.99 13.91 -19.27
N ILE A 412 -21.56 13.35 -18.14
CA ILE A 412 -22.32 12.36 -17.37
C ILE A 412 -23.63 12.97 -16.87
N VAL A 413 -23.58 14.13 -16.24
CA VAL A 413 -24.75 14.85 -15.73
C VAL A 413 -25.70 15.18 -16.87
N MET A 414 -25.19 15.66 -18.01
CA MET A 414 -26.01 15.94 -19.20
C MET A 414 -26.67 14.68 -19.75
N ILE A 415 -25.98 13.54 -19.82
CA ILE A 415 -26.59 12.27 -20.25
C ILE A 415 -27.70 11.86 -19.28
N LEU A 416 -27.46 11.95 -17.97
CA LEU A 416 -28.47 11.64 -16.96
C LEU A 416 -29.68 12.57 -17.07
N LEU A 417 -29.46 13.87 -17.24
CA LEU A 417 -30.53 14.85 -17.45
C LEU A 417 -31.31 14.57 -18.74
N LEU A 418 -30.62 14.29 -19.85
CA LEU A 418 -31.26 13.99 -21.14
C LEU A 418 -32.12 12.73 -21.07
N VAL A 419 -31.67 11.67 -20.40
CA VAL A 419 -32.45 10.44 -20.24
C VAL A 419 -33.71 10.71 -19.39
N ASN A 420 -33.56 11.42 -18.27
CA ASN A 420 -34.66 11.70 -17.35
C ASN A 420 -35.63 12.80 -17.85
N ALA A 421 -35.19 13.67 -18.75
CA ALA A 421 -36.01 14.71 -19.37
C ALA A 421 -36.44 14.37 -20.82
N SER A 422 -36.15 13.14 -21.28
CA SER A 422 -36.34 12.75 -22.69
C SER A 422 -37.79 12.88 -23.17
N THR A 423 -38.77 12.58 -22.33
CA THR A 423 -40.21 12.79 -22.59
C THR A 423 -40.56 14.27 -22.76
N CYS A 424 -40.07 15.15 -21.88
CA CYS A 424 -40.25 16.60 -21.99
C CYS A 424 -39.63 17.15 -23.28
N ILE A 425 -38.42 16.68 -23.61
CA ILE A 425 -37.70 17.09 -24.82
C ILE A 425 -38.48 16.65 -26.06
N LEU A 426 -38.97 15.40 -26.10
CA LEU A 426 -39.74 14.92 -27.24
C LEU A 426 -41.08 15.65 -27.38
N ALA A 427 -41.80 15.89 -26.27
CA ALA A 427 -43.03 16.69 -26.27
C ALA A 427 -42.78 18.09 -26.83
N TRP A 428 -41.71 18.76 -26.38
CA TRP A 428 -41.32 20.08 -26.90
C TRP A 428 -41.00 20.05 -28.40
N ILE A 429 -40.26 19.04 -28.87
CA ILE A 429 -39.93 18.88 -30.30
C ILE A 429 -41.19 18.65 -31.15
N LEU A 430 -42.08 17.75 -30.72
CA LEU A 430 -43.32 17.47 -31.44
C LEU A 430 -44.25 18.69 -31.49
N THR A 431 -44.33 19.45 -30.39
CA THR A 431 -45.07 20.72 -30.36
C THR A 431 -44.42 21.76 -31.28
N ALA A 432 -43.09 21.86 -31.32
CA ALA A 432 -42.38 22.73 -32.26
C ALA A 432 -42.72 22.41 -33.73
N PHE A 433 -42.76 21.12 -34.10
CA PHE A 433 -43.17 20.69 -35.44
C PHE A 433 -44.63 21.05 -35.74
N LYS A 434 -45.54 20.88 -34.78
CA LYS A 434 -46.94 21.32 -34.94
C LYS A 434 -47.03 22.84 -35.13
N CYS A 435 -46.32 23.64 -34.34
CA CYS A 435 -46.30 25.10 -34.44
C CYS A 435 -45.76 25.57 -35.79
N MET A 436 -44.71 24.93 -36.33
CA MET A 436 -44.19 25.26 -37.66
C MET A 436 -45.19 24.96 -38.78
N GLY A 437 -46.02 23.91 -38.62
CA GLY A 437 -47.06 23.56 -39.58
C GLY A 437 -48.33 24.42 -39.47
N SER A 438 -48.71 24.83 -38.26
CA SER A 438 -49.94 25.60 -38.00
C SER A 438 -49.74 27.12 -37.93
N GLY A 439 -48.52 27.59 -37.70
CA GLY A 439 -48.18 29.00 -37.41
C GLY A 439 -48.55 29.47 -36.00
N ASP A 440 -49.17 28.62 -35.17
CA ASP A 440 -49.64 28.98 -33.83
C ASP A 440 -48.63 28.58 -32.74
N TRP A 441 -47.95 29.57 -32.19
CA TRP A 441 -46.95 29.39 -31.12
C TRP A 441 -47.56 29.35 -29.72
N THR A 442 -48.86 29.57 -29.56
CA THR A 442 -49.54 29.51 -28.26
C THR A 442 -49.62 28.08 -27.70
N LEU A 443 -49.44 27.06 -28.57
CA LEU A 443 -49.38 25.65 -28.19
C LEU A 443 -48.29 25.33 -27.16
N PHE A 444 -47.23 26.14 -27.07
CA PHE A 444 -46.21 25.96 -26.02
C PHE A 444 -46.72 26.28 -24.61
N GLN A 445 -47.73 27.15 -24.48
CA GLN A 445 -48.34 27.49 -23.19
C GLN A 445 -49.22 26.36 -22.65
N GLN A 446 -49.59 25.40 -23.52
CA GLN A 446 -50.41 24.24 -23.16
C GLN A 446 -49.56 23.05 -22.66
N LEU A 447 -48.23 23.15 -22.69
CA LEU A 447 -47.35 22.10 -22.22
C LEU A 447 -47.34 22.06 -20.69
N ASP A 448 -47.72 20.93 -20.10
CA ASP A 448 -47.56 20.68 -18.68
C ASP A 448 -46.48 19.65 -18.41
N TYR A 449 -45.32 20.13 -17.97
CA TYR A 449 -44.17 19.29 -17.64
C TYR A 449 -44.33 18.52 -16.32
N SER A 450 -45.37 18.78 -15.53
CA SER A 450 -45.66 18.05 -14.29
C SER A 450 -45.81 16.54 -14.56
N TYR A 451 -46.46 16.16 -15.67
CA TYR A 451 -46.65 14.76 -16.04
C TYR A 451 -45.35 13.97 -16.25
N ASN A 452 -44.19 14.63 -16.37
CA ASN A 452 -42.90 13.95 -16.41
C ASN A 452 -42.61 13.10 -15.15
N ILE A 453 -43.29 13.34 -14.03
CA ILE A 453 -43.16 12.51 -12.83
C ILE A 453 -43.42 11.03 -13.12
N ILE A 454 -44.34 10.72 -14.05
CA ILE A 454 -44.67 9.35 -14.48
C ILE A 454 -43.45 8.67 -15.09
N TRP A 455 -42.69 9.40 -15.92
CA TRP A 455 -41.47 8.90 -16.53
C TRP A 455 -40.33 8.80 -15.52
N LEU A 456 -40.18 9.79 -14.63
CA LEU A 456 -39.13 9.81 -13.60
C LEU A 456 -39.20 8.60 -12.66
N CYS A 457 -40.40 8.11 -12.34
CA CYS A 457 -40.58 6.88 -11.53
C CYS A 457 -39.84 5.67 -12.11
N LEU A 458 -39.70 5.60 -13.44
CA LEU A 458 -39.01 4.51 -14.13
C LEU A 458 -37.58 4.91 -14.54
N ALA A 459 -37.41 6.10 -15.13
CA ALA A 459 -36.16 6.55 -15.72
C ALA A 459 -35.08 6.85 -14.68
N LEU A 460 -35.44 7.33 -13.49
CA LEU A 460 -34.47 7.70 -12.47
C LEU A 460 -33.76 6.46 -11.88
N PRO A 461 -34.48 5.40 -11.43
CA PRO A 461 -33.85 4.13 -11.08
C PRO A 461 -32.97 3.53 -12.18
N ILE A 462 -33.47 3.51 -13.42
CA ILE A 462 -32.75 2.91 -14.56
C ILE A 462 -31.49 3.72 -14.90
N SER A 463 -31.57 5.05 -14.90
CA SER A 463 -30.43 5.92 -15.20
C SER A 463 -29.37 5.86 -14.11
N MET A 464 -29.75 5.69 -12.84
CA MET A 464 -28.82 5.46 -11.73
C MET A 464 -28.08 4.12 -11.87
N VAL A 465 -28.81 3.02 -12.15
CA VAL A 465 -28.19 1.71 -12.41
C VAL A 465 -27.29 1.78 -13.65
N GLY A 466 -27.75 2.43 -14.71
CA GLY A 466 -26.98 2.65 -15.94
C GLY A 466 -25.69 3.43 -15.67
N PHE A 467 -25.74 4.47 -14.84
CA PHE A 467 -24.54 5.19 -14.41
C PHE A 467 -23.59 4.32 -13.60
N ALA A 468 -24.09 3.55 -12.64
CA ALA A 468 -23.26 2.68 -11.81
C ALA A 468 -22.57 1.57 -12.61
N VAL A 469 -23.25 0.99 -13.60
CA VAL A 469 -22.72 -0.12 -14.43
C VAL A 469 -21.84 0.40 -15.57
N PHE A 470 -22.31 1.39 -16.32
CA PHE A 470 -21.60 1.86 -17.52
C PHE A 470 -20.72 3.06 -17.22
N GLY A 471 -21.28 4.09 -16.60
CA GLY A 471 -20.60 5.37 -16.37
C GLY A 471 -19.39 5.23 -15.44
N ARG A 472 -19.57 4.56 -14.29
CA ARG A 472 -18.51 4.39 -13.29
C ARG A 472 -17.32 3.59 -13.82
N ILE A 473 -17.58 2.43 -14.44
CA ILE A 473 -16.52 1.57 -14.98
C ILE A 473 -15.86 2.23 -16.21
N GLU A 474 -16.60 2.95 -17.06
CA GLU A 474 -16.03 3.67 -18.21
C GLU A 474 -15.03 4.75 -17.82
N VAL A 475 -15.27 5.44 -16.70
CA VAL A 475 -14.36 6.49 -16.20
C VAL A 475 -12.96 5.94 -15.99
N TYR A 476 -12.86 4.74 -15.40
CA TYR A 476 -11.60 4.06 -15.13
C TYR A 476 -11.07 3.33 -16.36
N ASP A 477 -11.87 2.54 -17.07
CA ASP A 477 -11.41 1.83 -18.27
C ASP A 477 -10.96 2.75 -19.42
N SER A 478 -11.36 4.02 -19.41
CA SER A 478 -10.97 5.03 -20.40
C SER A 478 -10.51 6.31 -19.69
N PRO A 479 -9.32 6.31 -19.07
CA PRO A 479 -8.82 7.49 -18.36
C PRO A 479 -8.49 8.62 -19.34
N VAL A 480 -8.47 9.85 -18.85
CA VAL A 480 -7.84 10.98 -19.54
C VAL A 480 -6.34 10.86 -19.31
N ILE A 481 -5.59 10.64 -20.39
CA ILE A 481 -4.15 10.40 -20.32
C ILE A 481 -3.40 11.71 -20.61
N PHE A 482 -2.49 12.06 -19.71
CA PHE A 482 -1.57 13.18 -19.89
C PHE A 482 -0.14 12.64 -19.96
N GLN A 483 0.57 12.88 -21.05
CA GLN A 483 2.00 12.58 -21.13
C GLN A 483 2.78 13.55 -20.25
N LEU A 484 3.70 13.01 -19.46
CA LEU A 484 4.69 13.77 -18.71
C LEU A 484 5.88 14.07 -19.64
N LEU A 485 6.18 15.34 -19.84
CA LEU A 485 7.33 15.80 -20.61
C LEU A 485 8.54 16.00 -19.69
N GLU A 486 9.75 15.94 -20.26
CA GLU A 486 11.01 16.13 -19.52
C GLU A 486 11.09 17.45 -18.75
N ASN A 487 10.40 18.49 -19.23
CA ASN A 487 10.31 19.80 -18.57
C ASN A 487 9.26 19.88 -17.44
N GLY A 488 8.70 18.74 -17.02
CA GLY A 488 7.64 18.65 -16.00
C GLY A 488 6.26 19.13 -16.45
N LYS A 489 6.11 19.60 -17.70
CA LYS A 489 4.79 19.97 -18.25
C LYS A 489 4.04 18.71 -18.67
N ARG A 490 2.71 18.83 -18.70
CA ARG A 490 1.81 17.76 -19.11
C ARG A 490 1.12 18.06 -20.44
N LYS A 491 1.07 17.09 -21.34
CA LYS A 491 0.37 17.20 -22.63
C LYS A 491 -0.76 16.18 -22.70
N ARG A 492 -1.99 16.63 -22.94
CA ARG A 492 -3.15 15.74 -23.07
C ARG A 492 -3.03 14.92 -24.36
N ILE A 493 -3.16 13.60 -24.25
CA ILE A 493 -3.21 12.70 -25.40
C ILE A 493 -4.63 12.18 -25.58
N HIS A 494 -5.10 12.16 -26.83
CA HIS A 494 -6.38 11.53 -27.19
C HIS A 494 -6.11 10.19 -27.86
N GLN A 495 -6.32 9.09 -27.13
CA GLN A 495 -6.24 7.75 -27.68
C GLN A 495 -7.63 7.36 -28.23
N LYS A 496 -7.73 7.17 -29.55
CA LYS A 496 -9.04 6.98 -30.24
C LYS A 496 -9.51 5.53 -30.32
N ARG A 497 -8.68 4.53 -29.96
CA ARG A 497 -8.75 3.20 -30.57
C ARG A 497 -9.21 2.03 -29.67
N GLU A 498 -9.20 2.17 -28.34
CA GLU A 498 -9.51 1.04 -27.45
C GLU A 498 -10.99 0.91 -27.05
N ASN A 499 -11.77 2.01 -27.11
CA ASN A 499 -13.11 2.09 -26.53
C ASN A 499 -14.16 1.18 -27.19
N ARG A 500 -14.01 0.79 -28.48
CA ARG A 500 -15.05 0.01 -29.19
C ARG A 500 -15.16 -1.43 -28.68
N LYS A 501 -14.04 -2.09 -28.37
CA LYS A 501 -14.04 -3.49 -27.92
C LYS A 501 -14.63 -3.64 -26.51
N THR A 502 -14.27 -2.73 -25.61
CA THR A 502 -14.80 -2.65 -24.24
C THR A 502 -16.30 -2.33 -24.22
N LEU A 503 -16.76 -1.39 -25.05
CA LEU A 503 -18.19 -1.09 -25.21
C LEU A 503 -18.98 -2.31 -25.70
N LEU A 504 -18.47 -3.03 -26.70
CA LEU A 504 -19.12 -4.24 -27.24
C LEU A 504 -19.22 -5.36 -26.20
N MET A 505 -18.16 -5.63 -25.44
CA MET A 505 -18.20 -6.63 -24.35
C MET A 505 -19.20 -6.27 -23.26
N ARG A 506 -19.31 -4.99 -22.89
CA ARG A 506 -20.27 -4.53 -21.88
C ARG A 506 -21.71 -4.67 -22.35
N TRP A 507 -21.99 -4.30 -23.60
CA TRP A 507 -23.30 -4.52 -24.22
C TRP A 507 -23.66 -6.00 -24.29
N LYS A 508 -22.68 -6.88 -24.52
CA LYS A 508 -22.87 -8.33 -24.46
C LYS A 508 -23.28 -8.78 -23.04
N ASN A 509 -22.56 -8.37 -22.00
CA ASN A 509 -22.90 -8.72 -20.61
C ASN A 509 -24.28 -8.20 -20.19
N VAL A 510 -24.64 -6.97 -20.57
CA VAL A 510 -25.95 -6.41 -20.27
C VAL A 510 -27.06 -7.14 -21.03
N ARG A 511 -26.81 -7.52 -22.29
CA ARG A 511 -27.74 -8.34 -23.07
C ARG A 511 -27.94 -9.73 -22.45
N GLU A 512 -26.87 -10.35 -21.96
CA GLU A 512 -26.94 -11.64 -21.25
C GLU A 512 -27.66 -11.52 -19.90
N THR A 513 -27.47 -10.41 -19.18
CA THR A 513 -28.11 -10.16 -17.88
C THR A 513 -29.61 -9.86 -18.00
N ILE A 514 -30.01 -9.09 -19.02
CA ILE A 514 -31.40 -8.70 -19.26
C ILE A 514 -32.19 -9.83 -19.97
N GLY A 515 -31.48 -10.74 -20.65
CA GLY A 515 -32.09 -11.85 -21.37
C GLY A 515 -32.98 -11.35 -22.52
N ASN A 516 -34.30 -11.39 -22.35
CA ASN A 516 -35.27 -10.99 -23.37
C ASN A 516 -35.66 -9.51 -23.25
N TRP A 517 -35.14 -8.70 -24.17
CA TRP A 517 -35.44 -7.25 -24.26
C TRP A 517 -36.89 -6.93 -24.62
N ALA A 518 -37.67 -7.90 -25.10
CA ALA A 518 -39.06 -7.67 -25.49
C ALA A 518 -39.92 -7.22 -24.30
N LEU A 519 -39.79 -7.85 -23.13
CA LEU A 519 -40.64 -7.58 -21.97
C LEU A 519 -40.45 -6.16 -21.39
N PRO A 520 -39.21 -5.66 -21.19
CA PRO A 520 -38.99 -4.25 -20.82
C PRO A 520 -39.50 -3.27 -21.88
N LEU A 521 -39.30 -3.55 -23.17
CA LEU A 521 -39.74 -2.67 -24.25
C LEU A 521 -41.27 -2.54 -24.30
N PHE A 522 -42.01 -3.62 -24.05
CA PHE A 522 -43.48 -3.59 -24.00
C PHE A 522 -44.06 -2.72 -22.87
N ILE A 523 -43.29 -2.44 -21.82
CA ILE A 523 -43.73 -1.58 -20.70
C ILE A 523 -43.21 -0.15 -20.88
N VAL A 524 -41.93 0.00 -21.25
CA VAL A 524 -41.26 1.30 -21.34
C VAL A 524 -41.82 2.15 -22.49
N LEU A 525 -42.04 1.57 -23.68
CA LEU A 525 -42.49 2.33 -24.86
C LEU A 525 -43.90 2.91 -24.68
N PRO A 526 -44.92 2.14 -24.24
CA PRO A 526 -46.25 2.70 -24.00
C PRO A 526 -46.25 3.76 -22.90
N LEU A 527 -45.53 3.52 -21.79
CA LEU A 527 -45.43 4.50 -20.71
C LEU A 527 -44.76 5.81 -21.17
N TYR A 528 -43.70 5.69 -21.97
CA TYR A 528 -43.00 6.83 -22.55
C TYR A 528 -43.92 7.63 -23.49
N ALA A 529 -44.60 6.96 -24.42
CA ALA A 529 -45.53 7.60 -25.35
C ALA A 529 -46.72 8.24 -24.62
N MET A 530 -47.28 7.56 -23.61
CA MET A 530 -48.36 8.08 -22.77
C MET A 530 -47.90 9.34 -22.03
N THR A 531 -46.71 9.32 -21.44
CA THR A 531 -46.16 10.48 -20.71
C THR A 531 -45.98 11.68 -21.65
N VAL A 532 -45.43 11.46 -22.84
CA VAL A 532 -45.29 12.51 -23.87
C VAL A 532 -46.66 13.06 -24.27
N TYR A 533 -47.65 12.19 -24.46
CA TYR A 533 -49.01 12.60 -24.80
C TYR A 533 -49.66 13.44 -23.70
N MET A 534 -49.52 13.06 -22.43
CA MET A 534 -50.07 13.80 -21.29
C MET A 534 -49.40 15.16 -21.10
N ILE A 535 -48.09 15.27 -21.34
CA ILE A 535 -47.38 16.58 -21.33
C ILE A 535 -47.94 17.51 -22.41
N MET A 536 -48.28 16.96 -23.59
CA MET A 536 -48.82 17.73 -24.72
C MET A 536 -50.33 18.00 -24.61
N ASN A 537 -51.06 17.20 -23.84
CA ASN A 537 -52.52 17.28 -23.69
C ASN A 537 -52.86 17.09 -22.20
N PRO A 538 -52.56 18.10 -21.36
CA PRO A 538 -52.89 18.05 -19.94
C PRO A 538 -54.41 17.90 -19.76
N TRP A 539 -54.81 17.06 -18.80
CA TRP A 539 -56.22 17.00 -18.42
C TRP A 539 -56.57 18.25 -17.58
N PRO A 540 -57.77 18.83 -17.78
CA PRO A 540 -58.18 20.06 -17.11
C PRO A 540 -58.30 19.93 -15.58
#